data_AF-A0A101UQT3-F1
#
_entry.id   AF-A0A101UQT3-F1
#
_cell.length_a   1.000
_cell.length_b   1.000
_cell.length_c   1.000
_cell.angle_alpha   90.00
_cell.angle_beta   90.00
_cell.angle_gamma   90.00
#
_symmetry.space_group_name_H-M   'P 1'
#
loop_
_entity.id
_entity.type
_entity.pdbx_description
1 polymer ?
#
loop_
_entity_poly.entity_id
_entity_poly.type
_entity_poly.pdbx_seq_one_letter_code
_entity_poly.pdbx_strand_id
1 'polypeptide(L)'
;MPAHVVTDGVGVPAGVAQQPLHRPRPGQAGCLDAAGGNTANGTTVQMWTCHGGFNQVWQPYGGGYRNPASGRCLDVPGSSTTDGTRLVSWDCNGDSNQKWTTLTAG
;
A
#
# COMPACT_ATOMS: atom_id res chain seq x y z
N MET A 1 4.18 -19.26 -2.53
CA MET A 1 2.85 -19.04 -3.12
C MET A 1 2.53 -17.56 -2.99
N PRO A 2 2.24 -16.80 -4.06
CA PRO A 2 1.87 -15.39 -3.93
C PRO A 2 0.48 -15.31 -3.29
N ALA A 3 0.22 -14.31 -2.44
CA ALA A 3 -1.13 -14.03 -1.98
C ALA A 3 -1.96 -13.53 -3.17
N HIS A 4 -2.69 -14.44 -3.81
CA HIS A 4 -3.62 -14.10 -4.89
C HIS A 4 -4.92 -13.58 -4.28
N VAL A 5 -5.17 -12.28 -4.44
CA VAL A 5 -6.53 -11.77 -4.48
C VAL A 5 -7.05 -12.06 -5.90
N VAL A 6 -8.08 -12.91 -5.96
CA VAL A 6 -8.96 -13.32 -7.08
C VAL A 6 -8.50 -12.92 -8.49
N THR A 7 -8.14 -13.93 -9.29
CA THR A 7 -7.73 -13.81 -10.70
C THR A 7 -8.94 -13.90 -11.64
N ASP A 8 -9.25 -12.81 -12.36
CA ASP A 8 -9.93 -12.87 -13.66
C ASP A 8 -8.91 -12.50 -14.74
N GLY A 9 -8.71 -13.43 -15.67
CA GLY A 9 -7.55 -13.50 -16.57
C GLY A 9 -7.59 -12.56 -17.76
N VAL A 10 -7.16 -11.31 -17.60
CA VAL A 10 -6.75 -10.46 -18.73
C VAL A 10 -5.44 -9.76 -18.39
N GLY A 11 -4.41 -10.02 -19.20
CA GLY A 11 -3.04 -9.54 -18.99
C GLY A 11 -2.93 -8.01 -18.98
N VAL A 12 -2.20 -7.48 -18.00
CA VAL A 12 -1.92 -6.05 -17.86
C VAL A 12 -0.80 -5.68 -18.85
N PRO A 13 -0.93 -4.60 -19.66
CA PRO A 13 0.20 -4.08 -20.41
C PRO A 13 1.26 -3.53 -19.44
N ALA A 14 2.49 -4.02 -19.57
CA ALA A 14 3.66 -3.49 -18.87
C ALA A 14 3.87 -2.02 -19.30
N GLY A 15 3.37 -1.06 -18.50
CA GLY A 15 3.51 0.36 -18.85
C GLY A 15 2.80 1.36 -17.94
N VAL A 16 1.87 0.94 -17.08
CA VAL A 16 1.28 1.86 -16.09
C VAL A 16 2.18 1.86 -14.85
N ALA A 17 3.00 2.91 -14.69
CA ALA A 17 3.67 3.15 -13.41
C ALA A 17 2.59 3.16 -12.31
N GLN A 18 2.81 2.37 -11.24
CA GLN A 18 1.95 2.38 -10.05
C GLN A 18 1.65 3.85 -9.70
N GLN A 19 0.40 4.27 -9.57
CA GLN A 19 0.12 5.69 -9.28
C GLN A 19 0.26 5.96 -7.79
N PRO A 20 0.68 7.17 -7.36
CA PRO A 20 0.78 7.49 -5.94
C PRO A 20 -0.59 7.37 -5.25
N LEU A 21 -0.68 6.64 -4.14
CA LEU A 21 -1.90 6.52 -3.35
C LEU A 21 -2.00 7.74 -2.44
N HIS A 22 -2.46 8.85 -2.99
CA HIS A 22 -2.63 10.14 -2.30
C HIS A 22 -4.02 10.74 -2.50
N ARG A 23 -4.84 10.12 -3.35
CA ARG A 23 -6.23 10.51 -3.64
C ARG A 23 -7.15 9.35 -3.30
N PRO A 24 -8.34 9.62 -2.74
CA PRO A 24 -9.34 8.59 -2.56
C PRO A 24 -9.70 8.02 -3.94
N ARG A 25 -9.77 6.70 -4.07
CA ARG A 25 -10.30 6.10 -5.30
C ARG A 25 -11.79 6.46 -5.42
N PRO A 26 -12.33 6.59 -6.64
CA PRO A 26 -13.77 6.67 -6.84
C PRO A 26 -14.47 5.53 -6.07
N GLY A 27 -15.38 5.86 -5.15
CA GLY A 27 -16.07 4.88 -4.31
C GLY A 27 -15.37 4.48 -3.00
N GLN A 28 -14.20 5.04 -2.65
CA GLN A 28 -13.55 4.82 -1.35
C GLN A 28 -13.77 5.98 -0.38
N ALA A 29 -14.17 5.66 0.84
CA ALA A 29 -14.48 6.61 1.91
C ALA A 29 -13.24 7.21 2.63
N GLY A 30 -12.05 7.18 2.02
CA GLY A 30 -10.83 7.68 2.65
C GLY A 30 -9.56 7.51 1.83
N CYS A 31 -8.44 7.95 2.42
CA CYS A 31 -7.08 7.82 1.93
C CYS A 31 -6.32 6.79 2.77
N LEU A 32 -5.34 6.14 2.14
CA LEU A 32 -4.42 5.22 2.83
C LEU A 32 -3.51 6.02 3.76
N ASP A 33 -3.58 5.74 5.06
CA ASP A 33 -3.09 6.61 6.13
C ASP A 33 -2.21 5.84 7.11
N ALA A 34 -1.00 6.33 7.38
CA ALA A 34 -0.20 5.86 8.50
C ALA A 34 -0.73 6.48 9.81
N ALA A 35 -1.22 5.64 10.71
CA ALA A 35 -2.06 6.05 11.82
C ALA A 35 -1.39 7.08 12.74
N GLY A 36 -2.08 8.20 12.97
CA GLY A 36 -1.62 9.29 13.83
C GLY A 36 -0.41 10.06 13.29
N GLY A 37 -0.03 9.85 12.03
CA GLY A 37 1.17 10.44 11.45
C GLY A 37 2.47 9.83 11.99
N ASN A 38 2.39 8.67 12.65
CA ASN A 38 3.56 7.99 13.18
C ASN A 38 4.49 7.54 12.05
N THR A 39 5.79 7.63 12.31
CA THR A 39 6.82 7.24 11.35
C THR A 39 7.56 5.98 11.78
N ALA A 40 7.27 5.36 12.92
CA ALA A 40 7.98 4.18 13.40
C ALA A 40 7.60 2.88 12.65
N ASN A 41 8.47 1.86 12.72
CA ASN A 41 8.14 0.51 12.24
C ASN A 41 6.94 -0.06 13.01
N GLY A 42 6.07 -0.76 12.28
CA GLY A 42 4.85 -1.32 12.86
C GLY A 42 3.72 -0.31 13.01
N THR A 43 3.87 0.93 12.53
CA THR A 43 2.74 1.88 12.46
C THR A 43 1.65 1.27 11.59
N THR A 44 0.46 1.10 12.15
CA THR A 44 -0.71 0.59 11.43
C THR A 44 -1.06 1.51 10.26
N VAL A 45 -1.34 0.90 9.10
CA VAL A 45 -1.90 1.58 7.95
C VAL A 45 -3.41 1.36 7.92
N GLN A 46 -4.18 2.43 7.73
CA GLN A 46 -5.63 2.45 7.82
C GLN A 46 -6.26 3.27 6.68
N MET A 47 -7.58 3.17 6.55
CA MET A 47 -8.35 4.12 5.75
C MET A 47 -8.79 5.27 6.66
N TRP A 48 -8.49 6.50 6.28
CA TRP A 48 -8.86 7.69 7.06
C TRP A 48 -9.34 8.83 6.18
N THR A 49 -10.04 9.81 6.76
CA THR A 49 -10.46 11.01 6.05
C THR A 49 -9.27 11.65 5.34
N CYS A 50 -9.40 11.88 4.04
CA CYS A 50 -8.36 12.53 3.24
C CYS A 50 -8.16 13.98 3.71
N HIS A 51 -6.96 14.30 4.18
CA HIS A 51 -6.57 15.65 4.59
C HIS A 51 -5.23 16.08 3.96
N GLY A 52 -4.63 15.25 3.10
CA GLY A 52 -3.41 15.59 2.37
C GLY A 52 -2.15 15.65 3.23
N GLY A 53 -2.19 15.13 4.46
CA GLY A 53 -1.04 15.06 5.34
C GLY A 53 0.03 14.10 4.80
N PHE A 54 1.28 14.28 5.23
CA PHE A 54 2.41 13.47 4.75
C PHE A 54 2.21 11.96 4.99
N ASN A 55 1.45 11.60 6.00
CA ASN A 55 1.12 10.22 6.37
C ASN A 55 0.08 9.58 5.43
N GLN A 56 -0.49 10.35 4.50
CA GLN A 56 -1.41 9.89 3.45
C GLN A 56 -0.77 9.85 2.06
N VAL A 57 0.54 10.08 1.98
CA VAL A 57 1.28 10.07 0.71
C VAL A 57 2.05 8.76 0.61
N TRP A 58 1.69 7.95 -0.39
CA TRP A 58 2.40 6.71 -0.70
C TRP A 58 2.84 6.71 -2.16
N GLN A 59 4.14 6.67 -2.38
CA GLN A 59 4.75 6.71 -3.70
C GLN A 59 5.23 5.33 -4.14
N PRO A 60 5.17 5.03 -5.45
CA PRO A 60 5.75 3.80 -5.99
C PRO A 60 7.22 3.65 -5.61
N TYR A 61 7.59 2.47 -5.12
CA TYR A 61 8.95 2.18 -4.72
C TYR A 61 9.24 0.68 -4.83
N GLY A 62 10.17 0.30 -5.70
CA GLY A 62 10.66 -1.07 -5.81
C GLY A 62 9.57 -2.13 -6.08
N GLY A 63 8.50 -1.79 -6.80
CA GLY A 63 7.36 -2.69 -7.02
C GLY A 63 6.29 -2.67 -5.92
N GLY A 64 6.44 -1.81 -4.92
CA GLY A 64 5.47 -1.54 -3.88
C GLY A 64 5.25 -0.05 -3.67
N TYR A 65 4.94 0.32 -2.43
CA TYR A 65 4.67 1.69 -2.03
C TYR A 65 5.50 2.09 -0.82
N ARG A 66 6.06 3.30 -0.84
CA ARG A 66 6.83 3.89 0.25
C ARG A 66 6.23 5.24 0.65
N ASN A 67 6.12 5.48 1.95
CA ASN A 67 5.81 6.80 2.46
C ASN A 67 7.10 7.64 2.49
N PRO A 68 7.18 8.78 1.80
CA PRO A 68 8.41 9.55 1.68
C PRO A 68 8.84 10.21 3.01
N ALA A 69 7.89 10.51 3.91
CA ALA A 69 8.18 11.17 5.19
C ALA A 69 8.73 10.20 6.24
N SER A 70 8.16 9.00 6.37
CA SER A 70 8.68 7.97 7.28
C SER A 70 9.84 7.18 6.68
N GLY A 71 9.93 7.16 5.36
CA GLY A 71 10.87 6.38 4.60
C GLY A 71 10.60 4.88 4.53
N ARG A 72 9.40 4.46 4.93
CA ARG A 72 9.00 3.06 5.12
C ARG A 72 8.03 2.57 4.05
N CYS A 73 8.06 1.28 3.79
CA CYS A 73 7.26 0.59 2.80
C CYS A 73 5.93 0.10 3.38
N LEU A 74 4.91 0.02 2.53
CA LEU A 74 3.64 -0.63 2.84
C LEU A 74 3.87 -2.14 2.90
N ASP A 75 3.57 -2.74 4.05
CA ASP A 75 4.05 -4.07 4.42
C ASP A 75 2.92 -4.93 5.00
N VAL A 76 2.87 -6.21 4.59
CA VAL A 76 2.11 -7.25 5.29
C VAL A 76 2.99 -7.82 6.41
N PRO A 77 2.65 -7.58 7.69
CA PRO A 77 3.53 -7.88 8.81
C PRO A 77 3.87 -9.36 8.87
N GLY A 78 5.17 -9.66 8.99
CA GLY A 78 5.68 -11.03 9.09
C GLY A 78 5.38 -11.90 7.87
N SER A 79 5.06 -11.31 6.70
CA SER A 79 4.59 -12.03 5.51
C SER A 79 3.36 -12.90 5.78
N SER A 80 2.50 -12.49 6.73
CA SER A 80 1.28 -13.20 7.09
C SER A 80 0.39 -13.46 5.87
N THR A 81 -0.18 -14.65 5.81
CA THR A 81 -1.21 -15.02 4.83
C THR A 81 -2.60 -15.12 5.45
N THR A 82 -2.77 -14.68 6.70
CA THR A 82 -4.04 -14.72 7.42
C THR A 82 -4.94 -13.58 6.97
N ASP A 83 -6.18 -13.91 6.59
CA ASP A 83 -7.18 -12.92 6.19
C ASP A 83 -7.47 -11.92 7.31
N GLY A 84 -7.70 -10.66 6.92
CA GLY A 84 -7.91 -9.56 7.87
C GLY A 84 -6.64 -9.04 8.55
N THR A 85 -5.45 -9.56 8.20
CA THR A 85 -4.17 -8.98 8.65
C THR A 85 -4.13 -7.49 8.26
N ARG A 86 -3.92 -6.63 9.27
CA ARG A 86 -3.75 -5.19 9.05
C ARG A 86 -2.35 -4.90 8.52
N LEU A 87 -2.28 -4.02 7.53
CA LEU A 87 -1.01 -3.57 6.98
C LEU A 87 -0.29 -2.64 7.96
N VAL A 88 1.03 -2.61 7.85
CA VAL A 88 1.89 -1.70 8.62
C VAL A 88 2.84 -0.95 7.70
N SER A 89 3.44 0.12 8.21
CA SER A 89 4.65 0.67 7.62
C SER A 89 5.87 -0.03 8.23
N TRP A 90 6.77 -0.53 7.39
CA TRP A 90 7.99 -1.19 7.82
C TRP A 90 9.19 -0.76 6.99
N ASP A 91 10.40 -0.94 7.53
CA ASP A 91 11.62 -0.69 6.76
C ASP A 91 11.60 -1.46 5.45
N CYS A 92 11.98 -0.78 4.37
CA CYS A 92 11.98 -1.36 3.05
C CYS A 92 13.10 -2.42 2.95
N ASN A 93 12.74 -3.69 2.76
CA ASN A 93 13.67 -4.82 2.69
C ASN A 93 13.66 -5.51 1.31
N GLY A 94 12.72 -5.16 0.45
CA GLY A 94 12.63 -5.71 -0.91
C GLY A 94 11.88 -7.04 -1.00
N ASP A 95 11.38 -7.56 0.12
CA ASP A 95 10.67 -8.83 0.21
C ASP A 95 9.29 -8.76 -0.50
N SER A 96 8.74 -9.95 -0.79
CA SER A 96 7.47 -10.07 -1.52
C SER A 96 6.27 -9.48 -0.78
N ASN A 97 6.30 -9.45 0.56
CA ASN A 97 5.25 -8.86 1.40
C ASN A 97 5.20 -7.32 1.32
N GLN A 98 6.13 -6.70 0.61
CA GLN A 98 6.16 -5.26 0.32
C GLN A 98 5.87 -4.96 -1.17
N LYS A 99 5.47 -5.95 -1.98
CA LYS A 99 5.17 -5.77 -3.41
C LYS A 99 3.66 -5.77 -3.64
N TRP A 100 3.19 -4.85 -4.47
CA TRP A 100 1.76 -4.59 -4.64
C TRP A 100 1.41 -4.50 -6.13
N THR A 101 0.42 -5.24 -6.58
CA THR A 101 -0.10 -5.08 -7.95
C THR A 101 -1.35 -4.21 -7.91
N THR A 102 -1.39 -3.16 -8.73
CA THR A 102 -2.59 -2.37 -8.89
C THR A 102 -3.59 -3.11 -9.76
N LEU A 103 -4.78 -3.37 -9.23
CA LEU A 103 -5.93 -3.75 -10.04
C LEU A 103 -6.53 -2.46 -10.63
N THR A 104 -6.66 -2.39 -11.95
CA THR A 104 -7.41 -1.32 -12.60
C THR A 104 -8.89 -1.61 -12.39
N ALA A 105 -9.64 -0.64 -11.86
CA ALA A 105 -11.10 -0.72 -11.86
C ALA A 105 -11.57 -0.53 -13.32
N GLY A 106 -12.29 -1.51 -13.85
CA GLY A 106 -12.96 -1.41 -15.15
C GLY A 106 -14.06 -0.38 -15.16
#